data_AF-A0A8S3HBD8-F1
#
_entry.id   AF-A0A8S3HBD8-F1
#
_cell.length_a   1.000
_cell.length_b   1.000
_cell.length_c   1.000
_cell.angle_alpha   90.00
_cell.angle_beta   90.00
_cell.angle_gamma   90.00
#
_symmetry.space_group_name_H-M   'P 1'
#
loop_
_entity.id
_entity.type
_entity.pdbx_description
1 polymer ?
#
loop_
_entity_poly.entity_id
_entity_poly.type
_entity_poly.pdbx_seq_one_letter_code
_entity_poly.pdbx_strand_id
1 'polypeptide(L)'
;DSNGIEMIANSDKSSTPTWNVDTFVIAINDLVPTVNWKDVVKEFDHAGFLVRDRQALILLVTALRRALPPEQYIDLLYGRWNNVDGQ
;
A
#
# COMPACT_ATOMS: atom_id res chain seq x y z
N ASP A 1 -19.65 45.04 -15.08
CA ASP A 1 -19.78 44.55 -13.69
C ASP A 1 -20.19 43.08 -13.74
N SER A 2 -19.20 42.19 -13.75
CA SER A 2 -19.42 40.75 -13.86
C SER A 2 -18.40 39.98 -13.00
N ASN A 3 -18.18 40.49 -11.78
CA ASN A 3 -17.36 39.85 -10.74
C ASN A 3 -18.26 39.06 -9.78
N GLY A 4 -18.87 37.99 -10.26
CA GLY A 4 -19.64 37.10 -9.41
C GLY A 4 -20.11 35.89 -10.20
N ILE A 5 -19.83 34.70 -9.67
CA ILE A 5 -20.11 33.37 -10.24
C ILE A 5 -18.92 32.78 -11.01
N GLU A 6 -17.87 32.40 -10.26
CA GLU A 6 -17.10 31.16 -10.47
C GLU A 6 -16.29 30.88 -9.19
N MET A 7 -17.00 30.68 -8.08
CA MET A 7 -16.45 30.36 -6.75
C MET A 7 -17.19 29.18 -6.10
N ILE A 8 -17.62 28.18 -6.88
CA ILE A 8 -18.25 26.97 -6.31
C ILE A 8 -18.20 25.78 -7.28
N ALA A 9 -17.06 25.09 -7.30
CA ALA A 9 -16.90 23.66 -7.54
C ALA A 9 -15.38 23.42 -7.56
N ASN A 10 -14.70 22.87 -6.55
CA ASN A 10 -15.02 21.64 -5.85
C ASN A 10 -14.18 21.61 -4.56
N SER A 11 -14.66 22.29 -3.53
CA SER A 11 -14.23 22.06 -2.15
C SER A 11 -14.89 20.75 -1.72
N ASP A 12 -14.17 19.64 -1.81
CA ASP A 12 -14.26 18.48 -0.91
C ASP A 12 -13.32 17.36 -1.41
N LYS A 13 -12.03 17.68 -1.52
CA LYS A 13 -11.04 16.66 -1.17
C LYS A 13 -10.91 16.69 0.34
N SER A 14 -11.90 16.16 1.04
CA SER A 14 -11.73 15.78 2.43
C SER A 14 -10.51 14.86 2.45
N SER A 15 -9.35 15.37 2.85
CA SER A 15 -8.14 14.58 2.98
C SER A 15 -8.38 13.60 4.11
N THR A 16 -8.96 12.45 3.78
CA THR A 16 -9.11 11.33 4.71
C THR A 16 -7.73 11.10 5.31
N PRO A 17 -7.58 11.11 6.64
CA PRO A 17 -6.27 10.96 7.27
C PRO A 17 -5.66 9.64 6.80
N THR A 18 -4.64 9.74 5.95
CA THR A 18 -3.88 8.58 5.48
C THR A 18 -2.89 8.22 6.57
N TRP A 19 -2.98 7.00 7.11
CA TRP A 19 -2.02 6.51 8.08
C TRP A 19 -0.60 6.54 7.52
N ASN A 20 0.37 6.92 8.35
CA ASN A 20 1.78 6.85 7.98
C ASN A 20 2.20 5.37 7.93
N VAL A 21 2.56 4.90 6.74
CA VAL A 21 2.96 3.51 6.50
C VAL A 21 4.20 3.10 7.30
N ASP A 22 5.10 4.04 7.59
CA ASP A 22 6.29 3.79 8.41
C ASP A 22 5.88 3.47 9.84
N THR A 23 4.97 4.27 10.40
CA THR A 23 4.39 4.03 11.73
C THR A 23 3.64 2.70 11.77
N PHE A 24 2.94 2.34 10.70
CA PHE A 24 2.24 1.06 10.59
C PHE A 24 3.20 -0.13 10.61
N VAL A 25 4.27 -0.11 9.82
CA VAL A 25 5.27 -1.19 9.79
C VAL A 25 5.99 -1.32 11.13
N ILE A 26 6.37 -0.18 11.74
CA ILE A 26 6.97 -0.16 13.08
C ILE A 26 6.02 -0.78 14.10
N ALA A 27 4.75 -0.37 14.12
CA ALA A 27 3.76 -0.90 15.05
C ALA A 27 3.55 -2.42 14.88
N ILE A 28 3.55 -2.94 13.65
CA ILE A 28 3.47 -4.39 13.42
C ILE A 28 4.69 -5.11 14.00
N ASN A 29 5.90 -4.59 13.75
CA ASN A 29 7.12 -5.21 14.27
C ASN A 29 7.17 -5.17 15.81
N ASP A 30 6.65 -4.11 16.44
CA ASP A 30 6.61 -3.98 17.89
C ASP A 30 5.58 -4.93 18.52
N LEU A 31 4.39 -5.06 17.90
CA LEU A 31 3.31 -5.92 18.39
C LEU A 31 3.56 -7.40 18.10
N VAL A 32 4.19 -7.72 16.97
CA VAL A 32 4.48 -9.09 16.53
C VAL A 32 5.95 -9.16 16.08
N PRO A 33 6.92 -9.23 17.01
CA PRO A 33 8.35 -9.28 16.66
C PRO A 33 8.78 -10.49 15.84
N THR A 34 7.94 -11.52 15.81
CA THR A 34 8.16 -12.77 15.05
C THR A 34 7.58 -12.71 13.63
N VAL A 35 7.07 -11.55 13.19
CA VAL A 35 6.50 -11.41 11.85
C VAL A 35 7.54 -11.76 10.79
N ASN A 36 7.20 -12.67 9.88
CA ASN A 36 8.03 -12.97 8.72
C ASN A 36 7.46 -12.27 7.49
N TRP A 37 8.00 -11.10 7.18
CA TRP A 37 7.56 -10.30 6.04
C TRP A 37 7.69 -11.01 4.69
N LYS A 38 8.56 -12.03 4.57
CA LYS A 38 8.63 -12.85 3.34
C LYS A 38 7.36 -13.68 3.15
N ASP A 39 6.82 -14.24 4.24
CA ASP A 39 5.59 -15.02 4.18
C ASP A 39 4.39 -14.10 3.97
N VAL A 40 4.39 -12.89 4.56
CA VAL A 40 3.37 -11.86 4.29
C VAL A 40 3.26 -11.54 2.80
N VAL A 41 4.39 -11.40 2.08
CA VAL A 41 4.36 -11.15 0.62
C VAL A 41 3.81 -12.35 -0.14
N LYS A 42 4.12 -13.59 0.27
CA LYS A 42 3.56 -14.78 -0.37
C LYS A 42 2.04 -14.86 -0.24
N GLU A 43 1.49 -14.40 0.88
CA GLU A 43 0.03 -14.32 1.09
C GLU A 43 -0.65 -13.29 0.18
N PHE A 44 0.09 -12.40 -0.47
CA PHE A 44 -0.49 -11.55 -1.51
C PHE A 44 -0.93 -12.39 -2.72
N ASP A 45 -0.30 -13.54 -2.99
CA ASP A 45 -0.66 -14.47 -4.07
C ASP A 45 -1.86 -15.34 -3.69
N HIS A 46 -2.87 -14.73 -3.08
CA HIS A 46 -4.09 -15.38 -2.66
C HIS A 46 -5.24 -14.86 -3.53
N ALA A 47 -6.12 -15.75 -4.02
CA ALA A 47 -7.20 -15.40 -4.95
C ALA A 47 -8.19 -14.35 -4.41
N GLY A 48 -8.28 -14.21 -3.08
CA GLY A 48 -9.10 -13.19 -2.42
C GLY A 48 -8.38 -11.86 -2.15
N PHE A 49 -7.08 -11.76 -2.43
CA PHE A 49 -6.30 -10.55 -2.23
C PHE A 49 -6.32 -9.72 -3.52
N LEU A 50 -6.84 -8.49 -3.44
CA LEU A 50 -6.99 -7.61 -4.58
C LEU A 50 -6.49 -6.20 -4.27
N VAL A 51 -5.56 -5.72 -5.07
CA VAL A 51 -5.08 -4.34 -5.02
C VAL A 51 -5.95 -3.46 -5.92
N ARG A 52 -6.89 -2.74 -5.31
CA ARG A 52 -7.98 -2.06 -6.04
C ARG A 52 -7.57 -0.82 -6.82
N ASP A 53 -6.48 -0.16 -6.42
CA ASP A 53 -6.02 1.08 -7.03
C ASP A 53 -4.52 1.31 -6.86
N ARG A 54 -4.03 2.34 -7.55
CA ARG A 54 -2.63 2.77 -7.50
C ARG A 54 -2.18 3.16 -6.10
N GLN A 55 -3.04 3.73 -5.27
CA GLN A 55 -2.66 4.18 -3.92
C GLN A 55 -2.45 2.99 -3.00
N ALA A 56 -3.30 1.97 -3.09
CA ALA A 56 -3.13 0.70 -2.39
C ALA A 56 -1.83 0.00 -2.80
N LEU A 57 -1.49 0.00 -4.09
CA LEU A 57 -0.22 -0.56 -4.57
C LEU A 57 0.99 0.21 -3.99
N ILE A 58 0.95 1.54 -4.03
CA ILE A 58 2.01 2.39 -3.44
C ILE A 58 2.15 2.11 -1.95
N LEU A 59 1.04 1.95 -1.24
CA LEU A 59 1.06 1.63 0.19
C LEU A 59 1.77 0.30 0.45
N LEU A 60 1.40 -0.76 -0.27
CA LEU A 60 2.01 -2.08 -0.15
C LEU A 60 3.51 -2.03 -0.46
N VAL A 61 3.90 -1.46 -1.60
CA VAL A 61 5.31 -1.37 -1.99
C VAL A 61 6.11 -0.54 -0.98
N THR A 62 5.54 0.55 -0.47
CA THR A 62 6.21 1.35 0.57
C THR A 62 6.38 0.55 1.86
N ALA A 63 5.35 -0.20 2.29
CA ALA A 63 5.44 -1.05 3.48
C ALA A 63 6.55 -2.11 3.32
N LEU A 64 6.61 -2.78 2.17
CA LEU A 64 7.65 -3.78 1.89
C LEU A 64 9.06 -3.18 1.89
N ARG A 65 9.22 -1.99 1.31
CA ARG A 65 10.50 -1.24 1.34
C ARG A 65 10.98 -0.91 2.75
N ARG A 66 10.06 -0.75 3.71
CA ARG A 66 10.40 -0.50 5.13
C ARG A 66 10.62 -1.78 5.90
N ALA A 67 9.94 -2.86 5.53
CA ALA A 67 9.97 -4.13 6.21
C ALA A 67 11.14 -5.04 5.78
N LEU A 68 11.65 -4.89 4.56
CA LEU A 68 12.61 -5.80 3.93
C LEU A 68 13.75 -5.05 3.22
N PRO A 69 14.94 -5.66 3.13
CA PRO A 69 16.03 -5.14 2.29
C PRO A 69 15.65 -5.05 0.81
N PRO A 70 16.26 -4.11 0.04
CA PRO A 70 15.97 -3.90 -1.38
C PRO A 70 15.97 -5.16 -2.24
N GLU A 71 17.02 -5.96 -2.13
CA GLU A 71 17.18 -7.19 -2.89
C GLU A 71 16.06 -8.20 -2.59
N GLN A 72 15.59 -8.27 -1.35
CA GLN A 72 14.59 -9.26 -0.95
C GLN A 72 13.18 -8.88 -1.38
N TYR A 73 12.76 -7.63 -1.18
CA TYR A 73 11.40 -7.26 -1.58
C TYR A 73 11.25 -7.19 -3.10
N ILE A 74 12.31 -6.85 -3.85
CA ILE A 74 12.30 -6.88 -5.32
C ILE A 74 12.11 -8.33 -5.79
N ASP A 75 12.92 -9.26 -5.29
CA ASP A 75 12.83 -10.68 -5.68
C ASP A 75 11.45 -11.28 -5.36
N LEU A 76 10.86 -10.91 -4.23
CA LEU A 76 9.53 -11.39 -3.84
C LEU A 76 8.42 -10.77 -4.70
N LEU A 77 8.48 -9.46 -4.97
CA LEU A 77 7.43 -8.75 -5.71
C LEU A 77 7.43 -9.11 -7.21
N TYR A 78 8.60 -9.28 -7.79
CA TYR A 78 8.77 -9.70 -9.20
C TYR A 78 8.91 -11.21 -9.35
N GLY A 79 8.69 -11.96 -8.26
CA GLY A 79 8.65 -13.42 -8.27
C GLY A 79 7.50 -13.97 -9.10
N ARG A 80 7.43 -15.30 -9.18
CA ARG A 80 6.34 -15.97 -9.88
C ARG A 80 5.06 -15.97 -9.03
N TRP A 81 4.01 -15.38 -9.57
CA TRP A 81 2.66 -15.41 -9.01
C TRP A 81 1.83 -16.53 -9.65
N ASN A 82 1.02 -17.23 -8.86
CA ASN A 82 0.10 -18.25 -9.33
C ASN A 82 -1.24 -17.63 -9.77
N ASN A 83 -1.68 -16.56 -9.10
CA ASN A 83 -2.93 -15.86 -9.38
C ASN A 83 -2.68 -14.64 -10.28
N VAL A 84 -2.23 -14.90 -11.51
CA VAL A 84 -1.80 -13.86 -12.47
C VAL A 84 -2.90 -12.87 -12.88
N ASP A 85 -4.18 -13.25 -12.78
CA ASP A 85 -5.30 -12.37 -13.11
C ASP A 85 -5.48 -11.24 -12.08
N GLY A 86 -4.94 -11.42 -10.87
CA GLY A 86 -5.09 -10.50 -9.74
C GLY A 86 -3.83 -9.67 -9.40
N GLN A 87 -2.71 -9.87 -10.11
CA GLN A 87 -1.39 -9.28 -9.79
C GLN A 87 -0.78 -8.48 -10.93
#